data_AF-A0A9Q0P182-F1
#
_entry.id   AF-A0A9Q0P182-F1
#
_cell.length_a   1.000
_cell.length_b   1.000
_cell.length_c   1.000
_cell.angle_alpha   90.00
_cell.angle_beta   90.00
_cell.angle_gamma   90.00
#
_symmetry.space_group_name_H-M   'P 1'
#
loop_
_entity.id
_entity.type
_entity.pdbx_description
1 polymer ?
#
loop_
_entity_poly.entity_id
_entity_poly.type
_entity_poly.pdbx_seq_one_letter_code
_entity_poly.pdbx_strand_id
1 'polypeptide(L)'
;MAFPYMEAVVGFMILVYFFETYLDLRQHAALKLTTLPKTLVGVISQEKFEKSRAYSLDKSHFNFVHELVTILLDSAILFYGILPWFWKKSGSFVVLAGFNEENEILHTLAFLAGVMIWSQITDLPFSLYSTFVIEARHGFNKQTIWLFFRDLFKGICLSILLGPPIVSAIILIVQKGGPYLAIYLWAFMFVLSLVMMTLYPVFIAPLFNKFTPLPEGRAQGEN
;
A
#
# COMPACT_ATOMS: atom_id res chain seq x y z
N MET A 1 26.55 -7.30 -25.66
CA MET A 1 25.33 -6.47 -25.58
C MET A 1 24.76 -6.69 -24.20
N ALA A 2 24.63 -5.65 -23.38
CA ALA A 2 24.00 -5.80 -22.06
C ALA A 2 22.55 -6.22 -22.24
N PHE A 3 22.02 -7.06 -21.35
CA PHE A 3 20.62 -7.46 -21.40
C PHE A 3 19.73 -6.21 -21.24
N PRO A 4 18.67 -6.04 -22.07
CA PRO A 4 17.80 -4.86 -22.02
C PRO A 4 16.84 -4.95 -20.83
N TYR A 5 17.37 -4.69 -19.62
CA TYR A 5 16.62 -4.86 -18.36
C TYR A 5 15.40 -3.95 -18.29
N MET A 6 15.49 -2.71 -18.78
CA MET A 6 14.39 -1.75 -18.72
C MET A 6 13.22 -2.21 -19.57
N GLU A 7 13.49 -2.59 -20.82
CA GLU A 7 12.50 -3.08 -21.77
C GLU A 7 11.88 -4.39 -21.30
N ALA A 8 12.68 -5.28 -20.70
CA ALA A 8 12.19 -6.52 -20.11
C ALA A 8 11.24 -6.28 -18.93
N VAL A 9 11.59 -5.36 -18.01
CA VAL A 9 10.75 -5.01 -16.85
C VAL A 9 9.44 -4.36 -17.31
N VAL A 10 9.52 -3.34 -18.18
CA VAL A 10 8.32 -2.67 -18.70
C VAL A 10 7.45 -3.65 -19.50
N GLY A 11 8.04 -4.49 -20.33
CA GLY A 11 7.33 -5.52 -21.08
C GLY A 11 6.60 -6.51 -20.16
N PHE A 12 7.25 -6.95 -19.09
CA PHE A 12 6.63 -7.82 -18.10
C PHE A 12 5.50 -7.12 -17.33
N MET A 13 5.70 -5.86 -16.90
CA MET A 13 4.66 -5.08 -16.23
C MET A 13 3.42 -4.91 -17.10
N ILE A 14 3.60 -4.57 -18.38
CA ILE A 14 2.50 -4.43 -19.35
C ILE A 14 1.78 -5.77 -19.55
N LEU A 15 2.52 -6.88 -19.63
CA LEU A 15 1.94 -8.22 -19.74
C LEU A 15 1.06 -8.55 -18.53
N VAL A 16 1.57 -8.31 -17.32
CA VAL A 16 0.81 -8.53 -16.08
C VAL A 16 -0.44 -7.65 -16.04
N TYR A 17 -0.33 -6.36 -16.37
CA TYR A 17 -1.47 -5.45 -16.46
C TYR A 17 -2.56 -5.97 -17.41
N PHE A 18 -2.20 -6.44 -18.61
CA PHE A 18 -3.17 -7.01 -19.55
C PHE A 18 -3.82 -8.28 -19.02
N PHE A 19 -3.05 -9.14 -18.34
CA PHE A 19 -3.55 -10.35 -17.73
C PHE A 19 -4.56 -10.07 -16.61
N GLU A 20 -4.23 -9.15 -15.70
CA GLU A 20 -5.11 -8.73 -14.60
C GLU A 20 -6.37 -8.03 -15.14
N THR A 21 -6.20 -7.12 -16.10
CA THR A 21 -7.33 -6.45 -16.78
C THR A 21 -8.26 -7.48 -17.44
N TYR A 22 -7.72 -8.54 -18.04
CA TYR A 22 -8.53 -9.63 -18.60
C TYR A 22 -9.35 -10.36 -17.52
N LEU A 23 -8.75 -10.67 -16.37
CA LEU A 23 -9.47 -11.29 -15.26
C LEU A 23 -10.57 -10.38 -14.71
N ASP A 24 -10.27 -9.09 -14.54
CA ASP A 24 -11.22 -8.09 -14.09
C ASP A 24 -12.37 -7.90 -15.07
N LEU A 25 -12.11 -7.91 -16.37
CA LEU A 25 -13.16 -7.86 -17.40
C LEU A 25 -14.11 -9.05 -17.30
N ARG A 26 -13.58 -10.25 -17.05
CA ARG A 26 -14.40 -11.46 -16.86
C ARG A 26 -15.24 -11.36 -15.59
N GLN A 27 -14.65 -10.90 -14.49
CA GLN A 27 -15.37 -10.68 -13.24
C GLN A 27 -16.45 -9.61 -13.42
N HIS A 28 -16.14 -8.52 -14.10
CA HIS A 28 -17.07 -7.44 -14.39
C HIS A 28 -18.24 -7.90 -15.25
N ALA A 29 -17.99 -8.75 -16.25
CA ALA A 29 -19.04 -9.37 -17.05
C ALA A 29 -19.93 -10.30 -16.21
N ALA A 30 -19.35 -11.10 -15.32
CA ALA A 30 -20.11 -11.96 -14.41
C ALA A 30 -21.00 -11.15 -13.45
N LEU A 31 -20.50 -10.02 -12.94
CA LEU A 31 -21.25 -9.10 -12.07
C LEU A 31 -22.45 -8.44 -12.76
N LYS A 32 -22.50 -8.40 -14.09
CA LYS A 32 -23.67 -7.89 -14.83
C LYS A 32 -24.83 -8.89 -14.87
N LEU A 33 -24.59 -10.15 -14.53
CA LEU A 33 -25.65 -11.15 -14.46
C LEU A 33 -26.61 -10.80 -13.32
N THR A 34 -27.88 -10.60 -13.65
CA THR A 34 -28.90 -10.15 -12.69
C THR A 34 -29.56 -11.29 -11.92
N THR A 35 -29.23 -12.54 -12.25
CA THR A 35 -29.89 -13.72 -11.71
C THR A 35 -29.21 -14.19 -10.44
N LEU A 36 -30.00 -14.35 -9.38
CA LEU A 36 -29.53 -14.99 -8.15
C LEU A 36 -29.29 -16.49 -8.44
N PRO A 37 -28.09 -17.03 -8.13
CA PRO A 37 -27.83 -18.46 -8.28
C PRO A 37 -28.80 -19.29 -7.43
N LYS A 38 -29.30 -20.40 -7.99
CA LYS A 38 -30.30 -21.26 -7.33
C LYS A 38 -29.87 -21.74 -5.94
N THR A 39 -28.57 -21.90 -5.72
CA THR A 39 -27.98 -22.32 -4.44
C THR A 39 -28.05 -21.26 -3.34
N LEU A 40 -28.25 -19.98 -3.69
CA LEU A 40 -28.32 -18.86 -2.75
C LEU A 40 -29.76 -18.41 -2.44
N VAL A 41 -30.74 -18.99 -3.12
CA VAL A 41 -32.16 -18.74 -2.88
C VAL A 41 -32.50 -19.19 -1.45
N GLY A 42 -33.01 -18.26 -0.64
CA GLY A 42 -33.33 -18.51 0.77
C GLY A 42 -32.20 -18.24 1.76
N VAL A 43 -30.95 -18.08 1.28
CA VAL A 43 -29.80 -17.67 2.12
C VAL A 43 -29.65 -16.14 2.10
N ILE A 44 -29.84 -15.53 0.92
CA ILE A 44 -29.70 -14.08 0.71
C ILE A 44 -30.98 -13.56 0.06
N SER A 45 -31.44 -12.39 0.50
CA SER A 45 -32.56 -11.69 -0.14
C SER A 45 -32.15 -11.08 -1.47
N GLN A 46 -33.09 -10.99 -2.43
CA GLN A 46 -32.84 -10.36 -3.73
C GLN A 46 -32.32 -8.92 -3.59
N GLU A 47 -32.85 -8.15 -2.64
CA GLU A 47 -32.40 -6.78 -2.37
C GLU A 47 -30.92 -6.72 -1.94
N LYS A 48 -30.49 -7.63 -1.05
CA LYS A 48 -29.08 -7.69 -0.61
C LYS A 48 -28.16 -8.10 -1.75
N PHE A 49 -28.59 -9.03 -2.60
CA PHE A 49 -27.86 -9.43 -3.79
C PHE A 49 -27.67 -8.25 -4.76
N GLU A 50 -28.72 -7.48 -5.04
CA GLU A 50 -28.65 -6.31 -5.92
C GLU A 50 -27.76 -5.20 -5.36
N LYS A 51 -27.85 -4.91 -4.05
CA LYS A 51 -26.96 -3.95 -3.38
C LYS A 51 -25.50 -4.40 -3.45
N SER A 52 -25.21 -5.66 -3.15
CA SER A 52 -23.85 -6.20 -3.26
C SER A 52 -23.32 -6.12 -4.68
N ARG A 53 -24.15 -6.42 -5.68
CA ARG A 53 -23.80 -6.34 -7.10
C ARG A 53 -23.48 -4.90 -7.52
N ALA A 54 -24.34 -3.95 -7.15
CA ALA A 54 -24.12 -2.53 -7.45
C ALA A 54 -22.82 -2.02 -6.83
N TYR A 55 -22.53 -2.38 -5.58
CA TYR A 55 -21.26 -2.07 -4.91
C TYR A 55 -20.06 -2.66 -5.65
N SER A 56 -20.11 -3.95 -6.01
CA SER A 56 -19.01 -4.60 -6.75
C SER A 56 -18.78 -4.00 -8.14
N LEU A 57 -19.85 -3.56 -8.83
CA LEU A 57 -19.72 -2.89 -10.12
C LEU A 57 -19.04 -1.52 -10.01
N ASP A 58 -19.44 -0.70 -9.03
CA ASP A 58 -18.80 0.61 -8.78
C ASP A 58 -17.32 0.45 -8.42
N LYS A 59 -17.00 -0.54 -7.57
CA LYS A 59 -15.62 -0.85 -7.19
C LYS A 59 -14.80 -1.34 -8.39
N SER A 60 -15.40 -2.17 -9.25
CA SER A 60 -14.75 -2.65 -10.46
C SER A 60 -14.46 -1.53 -11.46
N HIS A 61 -15.39 -0.59 -11.68
CA HIS A 61 -15.14 0.59 -12.52
C HIS A 61 -14.01 1.46 -12.00
N PHE A 62 -13.99 1.70 -10.69
CA PHE A 62 -12.89 2.41 -10.05
C PHE A 62 -11.55 1.69 -10.23
N ASN A 63 -11.52 0.37 -10.05
CA ASN A 63 -10.31 -0.44 -10.22
C ASN A 63 -9.71 -0.28 -11.63
N PHE A 64 -10.54 -0.39 -12.68
CA PHE A 64 -10.05 -0.23 -14.06
C PHE A 64 -9.40 1.13 -14.30
N VAL A 65 -9.98 2.21 -13.78
CA VAL A 65 -9.41 3.56 -13.95
C VAL A 65 -8.13 3.71 -13.13
N HIS A 66 -8.13 3.22 -11.89
CA HIS A 66 -6.98 3.24 -11.00
C HIS A 66 -5.79 2.52 -11.64
N GLU A 67 -5.96 1.25 -12.02
CA GLU A 67 -4.89 0.42 -12.60
C GLU A 67 -4.35 1.01 -13.90
N LEU A 68 -5.22 1.57 -14.75
CA LEU A 68 -4.78 2.24 -15.97
C LEU A 68 -3.91 3.47 -15.67
N VAL A 69 -4.27 4.30 -14.69
CA VAL A 69 -3.45 5.45 -14.32
C VAL A 69 -2.14 5.01 -13.70
N THR A 70 -2.16 3.99 -12.83
CA THR A 70 -0.97 3.44 -12.18
C THR A 70 0.03 2.91 -13.21
N ILE A 71 -0.40 2.05 -14.15
CA ILE A 71 0.52 1.50 -15.15
C ILE A 71 1.12 2.58 -16.07
N LEU A 72 0.34 3.61 -16.41
CA LEU A 72 0.83 4.74 -17.20
C LEU A 72 1.87 5.57 -16.42
N LEU A 73 1.60 5.83 -15.14
CA LEU A 73 2.50 6.57 -14.27
C LEU A 73 3.80 5.79 -14.05
N ASP A 74 3.72 4.51 -13.70
CA ASP A 74 4.89 3.66 -13.46
C ASP A 74 5.73 3.49 -14.74
N SER A 75 5.07 3.27 -15.88
CA SER A 75 5.76 3.22 -17.18
C SER A 75 6.48 4.54 -17.47
N ALA A 76 5.84 5.69 -17.23
CA ALA A 76 6.47 6.99 -17.40
C ALA A 76 7.65 7.19 -16.45
N ILE A 77 7.53 6.78 -15.18
CA ILE A 77 8.61 6.82 -14.19
C ILE A 77 9.83 6.06 -14.68
N LEU A 78 9.64 4.87 -15.27
CA LEU A 78 10.73 4.05 -15.80
C LEU A 78 11.30 4.63 -17.10
N PHE A 79 10.47 4.95 -18.09
CA PHE A 79 10.94 5.46 -19.39
C PHE A 79 11.67 6.80 -19.30
N TYR A 80 11.21 7.71 -18.44
CA TYR A 80 11.84 9.02 -18.24
C TYR A 80 12.95 9.01 -17.19
N GLY A 81 13.24 7.86 -16.57
CA GLY A 81 14.29 7.74 -15.56
C GLY A 81 14.05 8.64 -14.35
N ILE A 82 12.79 8.78 -13.92
CA ILE A 82 12.40 9.65 -12.80
C ILE A 82 13.06 9.18 -11.51
N LEU A 83 13.19 7.87 -11.27
CA LEU A 83 13.85 7.33 -10.07
C LEU A 83 15.33 7.74 -9.96
N PRO A 84 16.19 7.53 -10.99
CA PRO A 84 17.56 8.06 -10.99
C PRO A 84 17.64 9.58 -10.83
N TRP A 85 16.73 10.33 -11.47
CA TRP A 85 16.67 11.78 -11.32
C TRP A 85 16.34 12.18 -9.88
N PHE A 86 15.37 11.51 -9.28
CA PHE A 86 14.93 11.76 -7.91
C PHE A 86 16.03 11.41 -6.91
N TRP A 87 16.74 10.30 -7.11
CA TRP A 87 17.93 9.95 -6.33
C TRP A 87 18.95 11.08 -6.31
N LYS A 88 19.33 11.63 -7.49
CA LYS A 88 20.28 12.75 -7.56
C LYS A 88 19.79 13.98 -6.78
N LYS A 89 18.49 14.29 -6.88
CA LYS A 89 17.87 15.41 -6.15
C LYS A 89 17.89 15.21 -4.64
N SER A 90 17.66 13.99 -4.17
CA SER A 90 17.76 13.65 -2.75
C SER A 90 19.17 13.89 -2.20
N GLY A 91 20.21 13.56 -2.98
CA GLY A 91 21.61 13.85 -2.60
C GLY A 91 21.87 15.34 -2.46
N SER A 92 21.44 16.15 -3.45
CA SER A 92 21.55 17.62 -3.37
C SER A 92 20.82 18.20 -2.16
N PHE A 93 19.67 17.62 -1.79
CA PHE A 93 18.92 18.03 -0.60
C PHE A 93 19.67 17.73 0.70
N VAL A 94 20.31 16.56 0.81
CA VAL A 94 21.14 16.19 1.98
C VAL A 94 22.30 17.16 2.16
N VAL A 95 22.98 17.55 1.06
CA VAL A 95 24.05 18.55 1.08
C VAL A 95 23.52 19.92 1.52
N LEU A 96 22.38 20.35 0.98
CA LEU A 96 21.76 21.63 1.35
C LEU A 96 21.35 21.66 2.83
N ALA A 97 20.94 20.52 3.38
CA ALA A 97 20.64 20.35 4.80
C ALA A 97 21.90 20.32 5.71
N GLY A 98 23.10 20.44 5.14
CA GLY A 98 24.36 20.54 5.88
C GLY A 98 25.00 19.19 6.21
N PHE A 99 24.56 18.10 5.59
CA PHE A 99 25.10 16.76 5.79
C PHE A 99 26.08 16.37 4.67
N ASN A 100 26.97 15.41 4.96
CA ASN A 100 27.93 14.90 3.98
C ASN A 100 27.20 14.05 2.90
N GLU A 101 27.46 14.33 1.63
CA GLU A 101 26.95 13.59 0.47
C GLU A 101 27.42 12.13 0.46
N GLU A 102 28.59 11.84 1.03
CA GLU A 102 29.15 10.48 1.09
C GLU A 102 28.39 9.56 2.06
N ASN A 103 27.50 10.11 2.89
CA ASN A 103 26.69 9.30 3.79
C ASN A 103 25.49 8.68 3.05
N GLU A 104 25.73 7.50 2.46
CA GLU A 104 24.73 6.71 1.73
C GLU A 104 23.44 6.47 2.52
N ILE A 105 23.52 6.37 3.85
CA ILE A 105 22.34 6.18 4.71
C ILE A 105 21.44 7.42 4.63
N LEU A 106 22.00 8.62 4.85
CA LEU A 106 21.22 9.86 4.81
C LEU A 106 20.65 10.14 3.42
N HIS A 107 21.42 9.85 2.37
CA HIS A 107 20.95 9.92 0.98
C HIS A 107 19.74 9.00 0.77
N THR A 108 19.86 7.73 1.17
CA THR A 108 18.78 6.75 1.03
C THR A 108 17.54 7.14 1.83
N LEU A 109 17.70 7.65 3.05
CA LEU A 109 16.59 8.12 3.87
C LEU A 109 15.86 9.31 3.24
N ALA A 110 16.61 10.28 2.70
CA ALA A 110 16.01 11.42 1.99
C ALA A 110 15.27 10.99 0.73
N PHE A 111 15.83 10.03 -0.02
CA PHE A 111 15.19 9.43 -1.18
C PHE A 111 13.89 8.73 -0.81
N LEU A 112 13.90 7.84 0.18
CA LEU A 112 12.72 7.10 0.61
C LEU A 112 11.64 8.02 1.19
N ALA A 113 12.02 9.04 1.97
CA ALA A 113 11.07 10.03 2.47
C ALA A 113 10.39 10.79 1.33
N GLY A 114 11.15 11.18 0.32
CA GLY A 114 10.62 11.84 -0.88
C GLY A 114 9.68 10.93 -1.68
N VAL A 115 10.07 9.67 -1.90
CA VAL A 115 9.23 8.67 -2.60
C VAL A 115 7.95 8.39 -1.82
N MET A 116 8.03 8.31 -0.49
CA MET A 116 6.86 8.15 0.37
C MET A 116 5.90 9.33 0.21
N ILE A 117 6.40 10.58 0.26
CA ILE A 117 5.54 11.77 0.06
C ILE A 117 4.93 11.77 -1.34
N TRP A 118 5.71 11.43 -2.37
CA TRP A 118 5.23 11.32 -3.74
C TRP A 118 4.07 10.32 -3.85
N SER A 119 4.25 9.09 -3.35
CA SER A 119 3.21 8.05 -3.35
C SER A 119 1.97 8.50 -2.58
N GLN A 120 2.13 9.12 -1.41
CA GLN A 120 1.00 9.63 -0.65
C GLN A 120 0.20 10.67 -1.43
N ILE A 121 0.86 11.54 -2.22
CA ILE A 121 0.20 12.55 -3.04
C ILE A 121 -0.51 11.91 -4.24
N THR A 122 0.11 10.96 -4.92
CA THR A 122 -0.48 10.29 -6.10
C THR A 122 -1.68 9.44 -5.72
N ASP A 123 -1.65 8.81 -4.54
CA ASP A 123 -2.65 7.84 -4.10
C ASP A 123 -3.82 8.50 -3.33
N LEU A 124 -3.60 9.71 -2.79
CA LEU A 124 -4.60 10.49 -2.07
C LEU A 124 -5.92 10.71 -2.85
N PRO A 125 -5.93 11.17 -4.12
CA PRO A 125 -7.18 11.38 -4.85
C PRO A 125 -7.99 10.09 -4.99
N PHE A 126 -7.33 8.97 -5.28
CA PHE A 126 -7.96 7.66 -5.39
C PHE A 126 -8.51 7.17 -4.05
N SER A 127 -7.74 7.34 -2.98
CA SER A 127 -8.15 6.99 -1.62
C SER A 127 -9.36 7.80 -1.15
N LEU A 128 -9.37 9.11 -1.44
CA LEU A 128 -10.51 9.98 -1.13
C LEU A 128 -11.75 9.58 -1.92
N TYR A 129 -11.62 9.28 -3.22
CA TYR A 129 -12.73 8.85 -4.04
C TYR A 129 -13.31 7.51 -3.56
N SER A 130 -12.45 6.53 -3.29
CA SER A 130 -12.87 5.23 -2.76
C SER A 130 -13.65 5.40 -1.46
N THR A 131 -13.11 6.11 -0.47
CA THR A 131 -13.74 6.24 0.86
C THR A 131 -14.96 7.17 0.88
N PHE A 132 -14.87 8.34 0.27
CA PHE A 132 -15.90 9.39 0.40
C PHE A 132 -16.91 9.42 -0.75
N VAL A 133 -16.67 8.67 -1.84
CA VAL A 133 -17.64 8.54 -2.93
C VAL A 133 -18.18 7.12 -3.01
N ILE A 134 -17.32 6.10 -3.17
CA ILE A 134 -17.78 4.71 -3.38
C ILE A 134 -18.35 4.14 -2.08
N GLU A 135 -17.54 4.07 -1.02
CA GLU A 135 -17.97 3.52 0.27
C GLU A 135 -19.12 4.34 0.89
N ALA A 136 -19.13 5.67 0.68
CA ALA A 136 -20.21 6.54 1.13
C ALA A 136 -21.53 6.29 0.39
N ARG A 137 -21.50 6.11 -0.94
CA ARG A 137 -22.68 5.79 -1.75
C ARG A 137 -23.36 4.50 -1.30
N HIS A 138 -22.57 3.52 -0.86
CA HIS A 138 -23.08 2.22 -0.39
C HIS A 138 -23.30 2.15 1.13
N GLY A 139 -23.12 3.26 1.85
CA GLY A 139 -23.39 3.38 3.29
C GLY A 139 -22.37 2.69 4.21
N PHE A 140 -21.26 2.22 3.65
CA PHE A 140 -20.17 1.57 4.36
C PHE A 140 -19.21 2.57 5.01
N ASN A 141 -19.09 3.78 4.46
CA ASN A 141 -18.21 4.79 5.05
C ASN A 141 -18.73 5.25 6.43
N LYS A 142 -17.91 5.03 7.46
CA LYS A 142 -18.11 5.55 8.83
C LYS A 142 -17.04 6.57 9.23
N GLN A 143 -16.09 6.87 8.35
CA GLN A 143 -15.00 7.81 8.60
C GLN A 143 -15.41 9.23 8.23
N THR A 144 -14.99 10.20 9.04
CA THR A 144 -15.08 11.62 8.71
C THR A 144 -13.81 12.06 7.97
N ILE A 145 -13.89 13.15 7.19
CA ILE A 145 -12.73 13.70 6.48
C ILE A 145 -11.59 14.08 7.45
N TRP A 146 -11.94 14.60 8.62
CA TRP A 146 -10.97 14.92 9.67
C TRP A 146 -10.29 13.67 10.22
N LEU A 147 -11.05 12.60 10.46
CA LEU A 147 -10.50 11.33 10.93
C LEU A 147 -9.53 10.74 9.90
N PHE A 148 -9.91 10.77 8.62
CA PHE A 148 -9.09 10.28 7.51
C PHE A 148 -7.72 10.97 7.46
N PHE A 149 -7.68 12.31 7.41
CA PHE A 149 -6.40 13.04 7.36
C PHE A 149 -5.59 12.92 8.65
N ARG A 150 -6.25 12.82 9.80
CA ARG A 150 -5.56 12.60 11.08
C ARG A 150 -4.87 11.24 11.09
N ASP A 151 -5.55 10.20 10.62
CA ASP A 151 -4.97 8.86 10.59
C ASP A 151 -3.91 8.72 9.49
N LEU A 152 -4.07 9.41 8.36
CA LEU A 152 -3.01 9.58 7.35
C LEU A 152 -1.74 10.18 7.95
N PHE A 153 -1.88 11.29 8.68
CA PHE A 153 -0.75 11.97 9.33
C PHE A 153 -0.08 11.10 10.40
N LYS A 154 -0.87 10.42 11.24
CA LYS A 154 -0.32 9.45 12.21
C LYS A 154 0.47 8.34 11.51
N GLY A 155 -0.03 7.83 10.40
CA GLY A 155 0.66 6.82 9.58
C GLY A 155 2.01 7.34 9.09
N ILE A 156 2.05 8.55 8.54
CA ILE A 156 3.29 9.20 8.09
C ILE A 156 4.27 9.37 9.26
N CYS A 157 3.83 9.88 10.42
CA CYS A 157 4.67 10.04 11.60
C CYS A 157 5.24 8.70 12.07
N LEU A 158 4.43 7.64 12.08
CA LEU A 158 4.87 6.30 12.46
C LEU A 158 5.92 5.76 11.49
N SER A 159 5.72 5.93 10.18
CA SER A 159 6.67 5.54 9.15
C SER A 159 8.00 6.29 9.28
N ILE A 160 7.96 7.59 9.59
CA ILE A 160 9.17 8.40 9.84
C ILE A 160 9.87 7.99 11.14
N LEU A 161 9.12 7.51 12.14
CA LEU A 161 9.70 7.07 13.41
C LEU A 161 10.37 5.69 13.29
N LEU A 162 9.71 4.73 12.63
CA LEU A 162 10.16 3.34 12.54
C LEU A 162 11.05 3.07 11.33
N GLY A 163 10.78 3.71 10.19
CA GLY A 163 11.46 3.47 8.93
C GLY A 163 12.97 3.76 8.99
N PRO A 164 13.41 4.95 9.40
CA PRO A 164 14.82 5.31 9.41
C PRO A 164 15.75 4.38 10.19
N PRO A 165 15.45 3.97 11.45
CA PRO A 165 16.34 3.03 12.16
C PRO A 165 16.41 1.66 11.47
N ILE A 166 15.28 1.18 10.92
CA ILE A 166 15.22 -0.10 10.19
C ILE A 166 16.05 -0.03 8.91
N VAL A 167 15.82 0.99 8.08
CA VAL A 167 16.55 1.20 6.82
C VAL A 167 18.05 1.39 7.07
N SER A 168 18.41 2.19 8.07
CA SER A 168 19.81 2.40 8.43
C SER A 168 20.50 1.10 8.85
N ALA A 169 19.82 0.26 9.64
CA ALA A 169 20.34 -1.04 10.03
C ALA A 169 20.54 -1.97 8.83
N ILE A 170 19.59 -2.01 7.90
CA ILE A 170 19.69 -2.78 6.66
C ILE A 170 20.90 -2.34 5.84
N ILE A 171 21.07 -1.02 5.61
CA ILE A 171 22.19 -0.48 4.85
C ILE A 171 23.52 -0.83 5.53
N LEU A 172 23.62 -0.72 6.86
CA LEU A 172 24.82 -1.11 7.60
C LEU A 172 25.14 -2.59 7.46
N ILE A 173 24.13 -3.47 7.47
CA ILE A 173 24.32 -4.90 7.23
C ILE A 173 24.78 -5.15 5.79
N VAL A 174 24.23 -4.43 4.81
CA VAL A 174 24.64 -4.55 3.41
C VAL A 174 26.10 -4.11 3.24
N GLN A 175 26.49 -2.99 3.83
CA GLN A 175 27.86 -2.45 3.74
C GLN A 175 28.90 -3.33 4.45
N LYS A 176 28.53 -4.00 5.55
CA LYS A 176 29.47 -4.78 6.40
C LYS A 176 29.31 -6.31 6.31
N GLY A 177 28.28 -6.80 5.63
CA GLY A 177 27.86 -8.20 5.69
C GLY A 177 28.80 -9.19 4.99
N GLY A 178 29.64 -8.71 4.07
CA GLY A 178 30.62 -9.54 3.37
C GLY A 178 29.97 -10.78 2.72
N PRO A 179 30.62 -11.96 2.76
CA PRO A 179 30.12 -13.17 2.11
C PRO A 179 28.86 -13.77 2.77
N TYR A 180 28.57 -13.41 4.03
CA TYR A 180 27.42 -13.92 4.78
C TYR A 180 26.26 -12.92 4.88
N LEU A 181 26.26 -11.88 4.04
CA LEU A 181 25.24 -10.83 3.99
C LEU A 181 23.81 -11.38 4.03
N ALA A 182 23.53 -12.43 3.28
CA ALA A 182 22.20 -13.04 3.23
C ALA A 182 21.75 -13.56 4.60
N ILE A 183 22.65 -14.18 5.38
CA ILE A 183 22.35 -14.71 6.71
C ILE A 183 22.11 -13.56 7.69
N TYR A 184 22.91 -12.51 7.64
CA TYR A 184 22.75 -11.35 8.52
C TYR A 184 21.45 -10.59 8.24
N LEU A 185 21.11 -10.35 6.98
CA LEU A 185 19.84 -9.73 6.61
C LEU A 185 18.66 -10.62 7.00
N TRP A 186 18.73 -11.92 6.76
CA TRP A 186 17.69 -12.86 7.15
C TRP A 186 17.47 -12.85 8.67
N ALA A 187 18.53 -12.95 9.47
CA ALA A 187 18.45 -12.94 10.92
C ALA A 187 17.89 -11.62 11.45
N PHE A 188 18.33 -10.48 10.89
CA PHE A 188 17.80 -9.17 11.23
C PHE A 188 16.31 -9.05 10.92
N MET A 189 15.89 -9.44 9.71
CA MET A 189 14.47 -9.40 9.31
C MET A 189 13.62 -10.34 10.17
N PHE A 190 14.12 -11.52 10.51
CA PHE A 190 13.45 -12.46 11.40
C PHE A 190 13.21 -11.87 12.79
N VAL A 191 14.25 -11.31 13.42
CA VAL A 191 14.13 -10.66 14.73
C VAL A 191 13.20 -9.46 14.66
N LEU A 192 13.33 -8.62 13.63
CA LEU A 192 12.45 -7.48 13.41
C LEU A 192 10.99 -7.92 13.30
N SER A 193 10.68 -9.00 12.57
CA SER A 193 9.33 -9.55 12.47
C SER A 193 8.78 -10.01 13.82
N LEU A 194 9.57 -10.70 14.64
CA LEU A 194 9.14 -11.11 16.00
C LEU A 194 8.87 -9.91 16.91
N VAL A 195 9.73 -8.89 16.85
CA VAL A 195 9.57 -7.65 17.60
C VAL A 195 8.30 -6.93 17.14
N MET A 196 8.09 -6.78 15.84
CA MET A 196 6.91 -6.12 15.27
C MET A 196 5.61 -6.89 15.56
N MET A 197 5.64 -8.22 15.59
CA MET A 197 4.49 -9.05 15.98
C MET A 197 4.00 -8.72 17.40
N THR A 198 4.91 -8.33 18.30
CA THR A 198 4.59 -7.92 19.67
C THR A 198 4.26 -6.43 19.76
N LEU A 199 5.07 -5.57 19.12
CA LEU A 199 4.90 -4.12 19.19
C LEU A 199 3.63 -3.63 18.49
N TYR A 200 3.23 -4.27 17.39
CA TYR A 200 2.10 -3.85 16.59
C TYR A 200 0.77 -3.82 17.38
N PRO A 201 0.28 -4.93 17.97
CA PRO A 201 -0.99 -4.92 18.68
C PRO A 201 -0.95 -4.08 19.97
N VAL A 202 0.21 -3.99 20.62
CA VAL A 202 0.35 -3.32 21.93
C VAL A 202 0.52 -1.82 21.80
N PHE A 203 1.31 -1.34 20.84
CA PHE A 203 1.67 0.08 20.74
C PHE A 203 1.15 0.74 19.46
N ILE A 204 1.12 0.05 18.33
CA ILE A 204 0.77 0.66 17.04
C ILE A 204 -0.74 0.69 16.83
N ALA A 205 -1.41 -0.45 16.93
CA ALA A 205 -2.84 -0.56 16.68
C ALA A 205 -3.68 0.39 17.56
N PRO A 206 -3.36 0.60 18.85
CA PRO A 206 -4.12 1.51 19.72
C PRO A 206 -4.02 3.00 19.35
N LEU A 207 -3.03 3.40 18.55
CA LEU A 207 -2.92 4.78 18.05
C LEU A 207 -3.99 5.11 17.00
N PHE A 208 -4.47 4.08 16.29
CA PHE A 208 -5.47 4.21 15.23
C PHE A 208 -6.86 3.80 15.73
N ASN A 209 -6.94 2.79 16.60
CA ASN A 209 -8.19 2.19 17.03
C ASN A 209 -8.42 2.31 18.53
N LYS A 210 -9.69 2.46 18.93
CA LYS A 210 -10.09 2.38 20.33
C LYS A 210 -10.38 0.93 20.68
N PHE A 211 -9.58 0.35 21.56
CA PHE A 211 -9.85 -0.97 22.12
C PHE A 211 -10.68 -0.81 23.40
N THR A 212 -11.85 -1.44 23.42
CA THR A 212 -12.71 -1.51 24.60
C THR A 212 -12.88 -2.97 24.99
N PRO A 213 -12.81 -3.32 26.28
CA PRO A 213 -13.10 -4.67 26.72
C PRO A 213 -14.53 -5.05 26.30
N LEU A 214 -14.73 -6.32 25.94
CA LEU A 214 -16.05 -6.83 25.63
C LEU A 214 -16.94 -6.65 26.86
N PRO A 215 -18.18 -6.13 26.74
CA PRO A 215 -19.09 -6.02 27.87
C PRO A 215 -19.37 -7.39 28.51
N GLU A 216 -19.58 -7.41 29.82
CA GLU A 216 -19.95 -8.65 30.53
C GLU A 216 -21.33 -9.15 30.07
N GLY A 217 -21.41 -10.43 29.66
CA GLY A 217 -22.62 -11.03 29.11
C GLY A 217 -22.38 -12.38 28.43
N ARG A 218 -23.42 -12.94 27.80
CA ARG A 218 -23.38 -14.28 27.16
C ARG A 218 -22.21 -14.48 26.18
N ALA A 219 -21.77 -13.43 25.51
CA ALA A 219 -20.65 -13.47 24.55
C ALA A 219 -19.25 -13.62 25.19
N GLN A 220 -19.11 -13.43 26.51
CA GLN A 220 -17.87 -13.72 27.24
C GLN A 220 -17.82 -15.15 27.80
N GLY A 221 -18.96 -15.86 27.83
CA GLY A 221 -19.15 -17.08 28.62
C GLY A 221 -19.20 -18.40 27.83
N GLU A 222 -18.90 -18.40 26.53
CA GLU A 222 -18.77 -19.65 25.77
C GLU A 222 -17.32 -20.16 25.85
N ASN A 223 -17.04 -20.90 26.93
CA ASN A 223 -16.02 -21.94 26.97
C ASN A 223 -16.71 -23.29 27.11
#